data_AF-A0A3D2F7L3-F1
#
_entry.id   AF-A0A3D2F7L3-F1
#
_cell.length_a   1.000
_cell.length_b   1.000
_cell.length_c   1.000
_cell.angle_alpha   90.00
_cell.angle_beta   90.00
_cell.angle_gamma   90.00
#
_symmetry.space_group_name_H-M   'P 1'
#
loop_
_entity.id
_entity.type
_entity.pdbx_description
1 polymer ?
#
loop_
_entity_poly.entity_id
_entity_poly.type
_entity_poly.pdbx_seq_one_letter_code
_entity_poly.pdbx_strand_id
1 'polypeptide(L)'
;GFIAAHLAPAFSLPPEVPGVAAADVLLRQYWWFATVATAAIAMWLIAFHFTMVGVGAAIVLLLLPHIIGAPQPAEFTGPVPTEIGALFASRALSVGLAAWIILGAFCAYFWTKEGEAA
;
A
#
# COMPACT_ATOMS: atom_id res chain seq x y z
N GLY A 1 -6.26 -4.50 4.08
CA GLY A 1 -5.25 -3.63 4.71
C GLY A 1 -3.94 -3.64 3.95
N PHE A 2 -3.22 -4.76 3.94
CA PHE A 2 -1.92 -4.89 3.26
C PHE A 2 -1.90 -4.35 1.83
N ILE A 3 -2.86 -4.76 0.99
CA ILE A 3 -2.91 -4.34 -0.41
C ILE A 3 -3.01 -2.81 -0.55
N ALA A 4 -3.97 -2.16 0.13
CA ALA A 4 -4.12 -0.71 0.05
C ALA A 4 -2.99 0.09 0.72
N ALA A 5 -2.56 -0.31 1.93
CA ALA A 5 -1.69 0.51 2.76
C ALA A 5 -0.19 0.24 2.56
N HIS A 6 0.17 -0.96 2.07
CA HIS A 6 1.58 -1.34 1.85
C HIS A 6 1.85 -1.61 0.38
N LEU A 7 1.15 -2.58 -0.23
CA LEU A 7 1.53 -3.07 -1.56
C LEU A 7 1.32 -2.02 -2.66
N ALA A 8 0.14 -1.38 -2.69
CA ALA A 8 -0.16 -0.39 -3.72
C ALA A 8 0.83 0.79 -3.68
N PRO A 9 1.05 1.50 -2.54
CA PRO A 9 2.05 2.55 -2.48
C PRO A 9 3.46 2.06 -2.83
N ALA A 10 3.87 0.88 -2.33
CA ALA A 10 5.21 0.35 -2.55
C ALA A 10 5.53 0.02 -4.01
N PHE A 11 4.51 -0.09 -4.87
CA PHE A 11 4.70 -0.35 -6.30
C PHE A 11 5.42 0.81 -7.01
N SER A 12 5.20 2.05 -6.57
CA SER A 12 5.89 3.23 -7.13
C SER A 12 6.77 3.97 -6.12
N LEU A 13 6.59 3.69 -4.83
CA LEU A 13 7.35 4.31 -3.75
C LEU A 13 7.63 3.27 -2.64
N PRO A 14 8.59 2.36 -2.87
CA PRO A 14 8.91 1.32 -1.89
C PRO A 14 9.41 1.94 -0.57
N PRO A 15 9.31 1.20 0.56
CA PRO A 15 9.90 1.63 1.81
C PRO A 15 11.40 1.85 1.65
N GLU A 16 11.89 2.98 2.16
CA GLU A 16 13.29 3.41 2.03
C GLU A 16 14.01 3.39 3.36
N VAL A 17 15.32 3.14 3.29
CA VAL A 17 16.22 3.23 4.43
C VAL A 17 16.54 4.69 4.77
N PRO A 18 16.83 5.01 6.05
CA PRO A 18 17.26 6.35 6.41
C PRO A 18 18.53 6.78 5.65
N GLY A 19 18.61 8.06 5.27
CA GLY A 19 19.80 8.65 4.66
C GLY A 19 19.89 8.56 3.14
N VAL A 20 18.86 8.04 2.44
CA VAL A 20 18.74 8.16 0.98
C VAL A 20 18.22 9.54 0.60
N ALA A 21 18.57 10.01 -0.60
CA ALA A 21 17.90 11.15 -1.20
C ALA A 21 16.39 10.85 -1.31
N ALA A 22 15.57 11.78 -0.81
CA ALA A 22 14.12 11.66 -0.82
C ALA A 22 13.51 12.93 -1.40
N ALA A 23 12.39 12.77 -2.11
CA ALA A 23 11.53 13.91 -2.45
C ALA A 23 11.00 14.58 -1.18
N ASP A 24 10.43 15.78 -1.34
CA ASP A 24 9.74 16.49 -0.28
C ASP A 24 8.75 15.56 0.46
N VAL A 25 8.88 15.52 1.78
CA VAL A 25 8.15 14.56 2.63
C VAL A 25 6.65 14.81 2.54
N LEU A 26 6.22 16.07 2.50
CA LEU A 26 4.81 16.45 2.45
C LEU A 26 4.21 16.00 1.12
N LEU A 27 4.93 16.18 0.01
CA LEU A 27 4.49 15.70 -1.30
C LEU A 27 4.35 14.18 -1.35
N ARG A 28 5.30 13.44 -0.75
CA ARG A 28 5.22 11.97 -0.62
C ARG A 28 4.03 11.54 0.24
N GLN A 29 3.75 12.25 1.34
CA GLN A 29 2.60 11.98 2.19
C GLN A 29 1.29 12.17 1.44
N TYR A 30 1.11 13.27 0.71
CA TYR A 30 -0.09 13.48 -0.10
C TYR A 30 -0.28 12.38 -1.15
N TRP A 31 0.77 12.04 -1.89
CA TRP A 31 0.72 10.96 -2.87
C TRP A 31 0.40 9.61 -2.22
N TRP A 32 0.99 9.33 -1.06
CA TRP A 32 0.74 8.10 -0.31
C TRP A 32 -0.72 8.00 0.12
N PHE A 33 -1.27 9.04 0.78
CA PHE A 33 -2.67 9.05 1.21
C PHE A 33 -3.64 8.92 0.02
N ALA A 34 -3.35 9.57 -1.10
CA ALA A 34 -4.15 9.43 -2.32
C ALA A 34 -4.12 8.00 -2.87
N THR A 35 -2.94 7.37 -2.91
CA THR A 35 -2.78 5.97 -3.36
C THR A 35 -3.52 4.99 -2.46
N VAL A 36 -3.42 5.18 -1.13
CA VAL A 36 -4.14 4.35 -0.15
C VAL A 36 -5.65 4.50 -0.29
N ALA A 37 -6.15 5.74 -0.40
CA ALA A 37 -7.57 6.01 -0.51
C ALA A 37 -8.17 5.40 -1.79
N THR A 38 -7.52 5.63 -2.94
CA THR A 38 -7.96 5.08 -4.23
C THR A 38 -7.91 3.55 -4.26
N ALA A 39 -6.85 2.94 -3.72
CA ALA A 39 -6.75 1.48 -3.61
C ALA A 39 -7.81 0.90 -2.66
N ALA A 40 -8.11 1.55 -1.54
CA ALA A 40 -9.16 1.13 -0.61
C ALA A 40 -10.55 1.17 -1.28
N ILE A 41 -10.87 2.25 -1.99
CA ILE A 41 -12.13 2.40 -2.73
C ILE A 41 -12.22 1.35 -3.85
N ALA A 42 -11.14 1.12 -4.60
CA ALA A 42 -11.11 0.11 -5.65
C ALA A 42 -11.36 -1.30 -5.11
N MET A 43 -10.73 -1.68 -3.99
CA MET A 43 -10.99 -2.96 -3.34
C MET A 43 -12.42 -3.07 -2.81
N TRP A 44 -12.98 -1.98 -2.27
CA TRP A 44 -14.39 -1.96 -1.83
C TRP A 44 -15.35 -2.17 -3.01
N LEU A 45 -15.08 -1.54 -4.17
CA LEU A 45 -15.85 -1.76 -5.39
C LEU A 45 -15.76 -3.22 -5.85
N ILE A 46 -14.58 -3.81 -5.83
CA ILE A 46 -14.38 -5.23 -6.21
C ILE A 46 -15.09 -6.16 -5.23
N ALA A 47 -15.04 -5.87 -3.92
CA ALA A 47 -15.62 -6.75 -2.90
C ALA A 47 -17.15 -6.69 -2.85
N PHE A 48 -17.75 -5.52 -3.04
CA PHE A 48 -19.19 -5.31 -2.80
C PHE A 48 -20.00 -4.87 -4.02
N HIS A 49 -19.34 -4.42 -5.10
CA HIS A 49 -19.99 -3.86 -6.29
C HIS A 49 -19.41 -4.47 -7.58
N PHE A 50 -19.36 -5.81 -7.64
CA PHE A 50 -18.75 -6.59 -8.73
C PHE A 50 -19.60 -6.57 -10.03
N THR A 51 -19.74 -5.38 -10.61
CA THR A 51 -20.35 -5.12 -11.91
C THR A 51 -19.28 -4.73 -12.92
N MET A 52 -19.56 -4.80 -14.22
CA MET A 52 -18.59 -4.36 -15.24
C MET A 52 -18.15 -2.90 -15.02
N VAL A 53 -19.09 -2.02 -14.66
CA VAL A 53 -18.80 -0.61 -14.37
C VAL A 53 -17.97 -0.47 -13.10
N GLY A 54 -18.30 -1.20 -12.03
CA GLY A 54 -17.56 -1.18 -10.77
C GLY A 54 -16.12 -1.69 -10.92
N VAL A 55 -15.92 -2.77 -11.67
CA VAL A 55 -14.58 -3.29 -12.00
C VAL A 55 -13.80 -2.29 -12.87
N GLY A 56 -14.44 -1.69 -13.87
CA GLY A 56 -13.83 -0.65 -14.69
C GLY A 56 -13.36 0.55 -13.86
N ALA A 57 -14.20 1.04 -12.95
CA ALA A 57 -13.86 2.12 -12.03
C ALA A 57 -12.72 1.72 -11.07
N ALA A 58 -12.74 0.50 -10.55
CA ALA A 58 -11.67 -0.01 -9.68
C ALA A 58 -10.31 -0.06 -10.39
N ILE A 59 -10.28 -0.50 -11.65
CA ILE A 59 -9.06 -0.51 -12.46
C ILE A 59 -8.52 0.91 -12.64
N VAL A 60 -9.38 1.87 -12.99
CA VAL A 60 -8.97 3.27 -13.15
C VAL A 60 -8.41 3.82 -11.84
N LEU A 61 -9.09 3.58 -10.72
CA LEU A 61 -8.65 4.03 -9.40
C LEU A 61 -7.30 3.43 -8.99
N LEU A 62 -7.05 2.15 -9.30
CA LEU A 62 -5.76 1.51 -9.01
C LEU A 62 -4.63 2.07 -9.88
N LEU A 63 -4.90 2.35 -11.15
CA LEU A 63 -3.88 2.83 -12.09
C LEU A 63 -3.55 4.32 -11.91
N LEU A 64 -4.53 5.14 -11.53
CA LEU A 64 -4.41 6.59 -11.55
C LEU A 64 -3.20 7.14 -10.74
N PRO A 65 -2.93 6.72 -9.49
CA PRO A 65 -1.79 7.24 -8.73
C PRO A 65 -0.44 6.85 -9.34
N HIS A 66 -0.38 5.69 -10.00
CA HIS A 66 0.83 5.18 -10.67
C HIS A 66 1.09 5.88 -12.00
N ILE A 67 0.04 6.31 -12.70
CA ILE A 67 0.15 7.15 -13.90
C ILE A 67 0.63 8.56 -13.54
N ILE A 68 0.10 9.14 -12.45
CA ILE A 68 0.57 10.43 -11.93
C ILE A 68 2.05 10.35 -11.50
N GLY A 69 2.45 9.19 -10.97
CA GLY A 69 3.82 8.91 -10.56
C GLY A 69 4.09 9.35 -9.12
N ALA A 70 4.87 8.55 -8.40
CA ALA A 70 5.29 8.91 -7.06
C ALA A 70 6.32 10.05 -7.08
N PRO A 71 6.32 10.95 -6.08
CA PRO A 71 7.34 11.98 -5.96
C PRO A 71 8.73 11.36 -5.78
N GLN A 72 9.64 11.66 -6.69
CA GLN A 72 11.02 11.17 -6.69
C GLN A 72 12.01 12.31 -6.41
N PRO A 73 13.18 12.03 -5.80
CA PRO A 73 14.25 13.02 -5.67
C PRO A 73 14.80 13.40 -7.05
N ALA A 74 15.36 14.61 -7.15
CA ALA A 74 16.00 15.06 -8.40
C ALA A 74 17.26 14.23 -8.74
N GLU A 75 17.95 13.75 -7.71
CA GLU A 75 19.14 12.91 -7.83
C GLU A 75 19.03 11.70 -6.90
N PHE A 76 19.37 10.52 -7.40
CA PHE A 76 19.39 9.29 -6.61
C PHE A 76 20.76 9.13 -5.95
N THR A 77 21.01 9.93 -4.92
CA THR A 77 22.28 9.93 -4.16
C THR A 77 22.06 9.37 -2.76
N GLY A 78 23.09 8.77 -2.19
CA GLY A 78 23.04 8.24 -0.83
C GLY A 78 24.25 7.36 -0.52
N PRO A 79 24.66 7.27 0.75
CA PRO A 79 25.78 6.43 1.16
C PRO A 79 25.41 4.95 1.23
N VAL A 80 24.10 4.63 1.14
CA VAL A 80 23.59 3.28 1.37
C VAL A 80 23.60 2.48 0.06
N PRO A 81 24.22 1.28 0.04
CA PRO A 81 24.17 0.39 -1.12
C PRO A 81 22.73 0.00 -1.49
N THR A 82 22.46 -0.11 -2.78
CA THR A 82 21.14 -0.47 -3.32
C THR A 82 20.63 -1.82 -2.82
N GLU A 83 21.53 -2.76 -2.54
CA GLU A 83 21.24 -4.08 -2.01
C GLU A 83 20.63 -4.00 -0.61
N ILE A 84 21.08 -3.04 0.21
CA ILE A 84 20.52 -2.81 1.54
C ILE A 84 19.12 -2.21 1.43
N GLY A 85 18.89 -1.30 0.48
CA GLY A 85 17.57 -0.77 0.17
C GLY A 85 16.58 -1.87 -0.24
N ALA A 86 17.00 -2.79 -1.12
CA ALA A 86 16.17 -3.92 -1.55
C ALA A 86 15.87 -4.89 -0.39
N LEU A 87 16.86 -5.18 0.47
CA LEU A 87 16.65 -6.00 1.67
C LEU A 87 15.70 -5.33 2.66
N PHE A 88 15.78 -4.01 2.82
CA PHE A 88 14.86 -3.27 3.68
C PHE A 88 13.43 -3.32 3.14
N ALA A 89 13.22 -2.98 1.87
CA ALA A 89 11.90 -3.00 1.23
C ALA A 89 11.25 -4.39 1.31
N SER A 90 12.01 -5.44 0.98
CA SER A 90 11.51 -6.82 1.04
C SER A 90 11.11 -7.25 2.46
N ARG A 91 11.92 -6.90 3.47
CA ARG A 91 11.63 -7.19 4.89
C ARG A 91 10.44 -6.39 5.40
N ALA A 92 10.37 -5.10 5.10
CA ALA A 92 9.26 -4.24 5.51
C ALA A 92 7.92 -4.72 4.94
N LEU A 93 7.89 -5.07 3.64
CA LEU A 93 6.70 -5.63 3.00
C LEU A 93 6.33 -7.00 3.57
N SER A 94 7.30 -7.88 3.80
CA SER A 94 7.04 -9.23 4.34
C SER A 94 6.49 -9.18 5.78
N VAL A 95 7.06 -8.34 6.64
CA VAL A 95 6.57 -8.13 8.01
C VAL A 95 5.19 -7.49 7.99
N GLY A 96 4.97 -6.48 7.14
CA GLY A 96 3.68 -5.85 6.95
C GLY A 96 2.60 -6.85 6.50
N LEU A 97 2.94 -7.74 5.56
CA LEU A 97 2.06 -8.82 5.13
C LEU A 97 1.67 -9.75 6.28
N ALA A 98 2.66 -10.24 7.02
CA ALA A 98 2.44 -11.12 8.17
C ALA A 98 1.53 -10.45 9.22
N ALA A 99 1.81 -9.19 9.57
CA ALA A 99 1.02 -8.43 10.53
C ALA A 99 -0.45 -8.27 10.09
N TRP A 100 -0.68 -7.94 8.81
CA TRP A 100 -2.03 -7.79 8.27
C TRP A 100 -2.80 -9.11 8.18
N ILE A 101 -2.13 -10.23 7.89
CA ILE A 101 -2.75 -11.56 7.90
C ILE A 101 -3.18 -11.92 9.32
N ILE A 102 -2.30 -11.74 10.30
CA ILE A 102 -2.60 -12.03 11.72
C ILE A 102 -3.76 -11.17 12.19
N LEU A 103 -3.73 -9.86 11.89
CA LEU A 103 -4.82 -8.95 12.24
C LEU A 103 -6.15 -9.39 11.62
N GLY A 104 -6.16 -9.72 10.33
CA GLY A 104 -7.34 -10.22 9.64
C GLY A 104 -7.88 -11.51 10.24
N ALA A 105 -6.99 -12.45 10.60
CA ALA A 105 -7.36 -13.71 11.24
C ALA A 105 -7.98 -13.49 12.63
N PHE A 106 -7.41 -12.60 13.44
CA PHE A 106 -7.98 -12.25 14.75
C PHE A 106 -9.33 -11.54 14.62
N CYS A 107 -9.47 -10.58 13.70
CA CYS A 107 -10.75 -9.93 13.44
C CYS A 107 -11.82 -10.96 13.03
N ALA A 108 -11.49 -11.88 12.12
CA ALA A 108 -12.42 -12.93 11.70
C ALA A 108 -12.79 -13.85 12.88
N TYR A 109 -11.80 -14.33 13.64
CA TYR A 109 -12.01 -15.23 14.76
C TYR A 109 -12.90 -14.63 15.86
N PHE A 110 -12.64 -13.40 16.28
CA PHE A 110 -13.44 -12.75 17.31
C PHE A 110 -14.86 -12.45 16.81
N TRP A 111 -14.99 -11.99 15.56
CA TRP A 111 -16.30 -11.73 14.94
C TRP A 111 -17.16 -13.00 14.86
N THR A 112 -16.60 -14.13 14.45
CA THR A 112 -17.34 -15.40 14.39
C THR A 112 -17.74 -15.89 15.77
N LYS A 113 -16.83 -15.78 16.75
CA LYS A 113 -17.09 -16.24 18.12
C LYS A 113 -18.17 -15.42 18.82
N GLU A 114 -18.18 -14.10 18.65
CA GLU A 114 -19.24 -13.24 19.20
C GLU A 114 -20.59 -13.53 18.53
N GLY A 115 -20.60 -13.81 17.23
CA GLY A 115 -21.80 -14.21 16.50
C GLY A 115 -22.38 -15.56 16.93
N GLU A 116 -21.56 -16.51 17.39
CA GLU A 116 -22.02 -17.79 17.96
C GLU A 116 -22.61 -17.65 19.37
N ALA A 117 -22.25 -16.59 20.10
CA ALA A 117 -22.69 -16.34 21.47
C ALA A 117 -23.98 -15.50 21.58
N ALA A 118 -24.43 -14.90 20.47
CA ALA A 118 -25.61 -14.04 20.37
C ALA A 118 -26.85 -14.79 19.86
#